data_AF-A0A9D1RF68-F1
#
_entry.id   AF-A0A9D1RF68-F1
#
_cell.length_a   1.000
_cell.length_b   1.000
_cell.length_c   1.000
_cell.angle_alpha   90.00
_cell.angle_beta   90.00
_cell.angle_gamma   90.00
#
_symmetry.space_group_name_H-M   'P 1'
#
loop_
_entity.id
_entity.type
_entity.pdbx_description
1 polymer ?
#
loop_
_entity_poly.entity_id
_entity_poly.type
_entity_poly.pdbx_seq_one_letter_code
_entity_poly.pdbx_strand_id
1 'polypeptide(L)'
;MGVVFTDAEYLILSSLAYSNKLSSNKFDENGYPIKGSEIELSSLFGSLRKLACSDNEELENLLTKDGEWKEKADSYSGQYKDYKDAIDSLIEKLESHNFKISKCVNKNTADDTGFLTLAIEPEPNTDNQVFICCRGSDKMTEENKNDWVDADIALLAEETTDQQADMAEFMVGMEKYDEINITGHSLGGNLAIYGAISMNCPELINKVYSFDGPGFNDAFIAVYSDQIEALEGKISNFQNEEDIISSALNSVGEIKVVNSHGTGTFGLGHDRWLFDVNDDGSFNYVSRKTGRCYVAHEVIDRLSRKWNLSLVGGVDYLKPQSLYSNETHDFSDANKNEMIQIINSVDGAEFTSLEDWRQFSSCGWFINAAANVAKQKIEEYYEALSKANQKCKSKINTLFDTMSEIENNTAITFEDIVTNLQQIKTSLENDFIYRIRVK
;
A
#
# COMPACT_ATOMS: atom_id res chain seq x y z
N MET A 1 0.08 -34.38 12.94
CA MET A 1 1.02 -33.81 11.95
C MET A 1 0.10 -33.08 11.02
N GLY A 2 0.23 -31.76 11.04
CA GLY A 2 -0.76 -30.88 10.46
C GLY A 2 -0.93 -31.09 8.97
N VAL A 3 -2.00 -30.52 8.43
CA VAL A 3 -2.28 -30.59 7.00
C VAL A 3 -1.27 -29.71 6.27
N VAL A 4 -0.62 -30.27 5.26
CA VAL A 4 0.38 -29.57 4.45
C VAL A 4 -0.10 -29.46 3.01
N PHE A 5 -0.13 -28.21 2.52
CA PHE A 5 -0.42 -27.89 1.13
C PHE A 5 0.86 -27.66 0.33
N THR A 6 0.82 -28.03 -0.95
CA THR A 6 1.85 -27.70 -1.94
C THR A 6 1.78 -26.22 -2.32
N ASP A 7 2.79 -25.71 -3.02
CA ASP A 7 2.80 -24.31 -3.43
C ASP A 7 1.64 -23.99 -4.40
N ALA A 8 1.33 -24.90 -5.33
CA ALA A 8 0.16 -24.78 -6.22
C ALA A 8 -1.17 -24.83 -5.45
N GLU A 9 -1.29 -25.68 -4.41
CA GLU A 9 -2.48 -25.74 -3.58
C GLU A 9 -2.69 -24.44 -2.78
N TYR A 10 -1.62 -23.79 -2.31
CA TYR A 10 -1.70 -22.46 -1.68
C TYR A 10 -2.17 -21.36 -2.64
N LEU A 11 -1.72 -21.40 -3.90
CA LEU A 11 -2.21 -20.54 -4.97
C LEU A 11 -3.70 -20.76 -5.21
N ILE A 12 -4.15 -22.01 -5.32
CA ILE A 12 -5.57 -22.35 -5.48
C ILE A 12 -6.39 -21.92 -4.26
N LEU A 13 -5.87 -22.11 -3.04
CA LEU A 13 -6.53 -21.68 -1.79
C LEU A 13 -6.82 -20.17 -1.76
N SER A 14 -5.92 -19.33 -2.27
CA SER A 14 -6.16 -17.89 -2.43
C SER A 14 -7.42 -17.57 -3.24
N SER A 15 -7.89 -18.52 -4.07
CA SER A 15 -9.08 -18.36 -4.90
C SER A 15 -10.39 -18.61 -4.16
N LEU A 16 -10.38 -19.21 -2.96
CA LEU A 16 -11.59 -19.46 -2.17
C LEU A 16 -12.36 -18.18 -1.87
N ALA A 17 -11.62 -17.10 -1.63
CA ALA A 17 -12.11 -15.78 -1.29
C ALA A 17 -12.80 -15.05 -2.47
N TYR A 18 -12.80 -15.64 -3.67
CA TYR A 18 -13.50 -15.10 -4.84
C TYR A 18 -14.94 -15.65 -5.01
N SER A 19 -15.44 -16.45 -4.06
CA SER A 19 -16.77 -17.02 -4.19
C SER A 19 -17.87 -16.04 -3.81
N ASN A 20 -18.79 -15.78 -4.75
CA ASN A 20 -20.02 -14.98 -4.52
C ASN A 20 -20.97 -15.56 -3.47
N LYS A 21 -20.68 -16.76 -2.94
CA LYS A 21 -21.50 -17.42 -1.90
C LYS A 21 -21.20 -16.91 -0.48
N LEU A 22 -20.14 -16.13 -0.27
CA LEU A 22 -19.70 -15.63 1.03
C LEU A 22 -20.51 -14.41 1.48
N SER A 23 -21.82 -14.56 1.72
CA SER A 23 -22.70 -13.45 2.11
C SER A 23 -22.51 -13.01 3.56
N SER A 24 -22.50 -11.69 3.82
CA SER A 24 -22.28 -11.11 5.15
C SER A 24 -23.31 -11.54 6.21
N ASN A 25 -24.55 -11.84 5.81
CA ASN A 25 -25.62 -12.24 6.74
C ASN A 25 -25.44 -13.63 7.40
N LYS A 26 -24.36 -14.35 7.10
CA LYS A 26 -24.00 -15.64 7.70
C LYS A 26 -22.95 -15.52 8.80
N PHE A 27 -22.37 -14.34 8.95
CA PHE A 27 -21.29 -14.05 9.89
C PHE A 27 -21.73 -12.93 10.84
N ASP A 28 -21.21 -12.93 12.06
CA ASP A 28 -21.43 -11.85 13.02
C ASP A 28 -20.60 -10.61 12.66
N GLU A 29 -20.71 -9.55 13.48
CA GLU A 29 -19.98 -8.29 13.27
C GLU A 29 -18.45 -8.44 13.28
N ASN A 30 -17.93 -9.52 13.87
CA ASN A 30 -16.51 -9.84 13.91
C ASN A 30 -16.11 -10.87 12.85
N GLY A 31 -17.04 -11.28 11.97
CA GLY A 31 -16.80 -12.23 10.90
C GLY A 31 -16.87 -13.70 11.31
N TYR A 32 -17.33 -14.04 12.52
CA TYR A 32 -17.45 -15.45 12.92
C TYR A 32 -18.77 -16.07 12.44
N PRO A 33 -18.79 -17.36 12.01
CA PRO A 33 -20.02 -18.01 11.56
C PRO A 33 -21.13 -17.98 12.63
N ILE A 34 -22.33 -17.54 12.25
CA ILE A 34 -23.49 -17.56 13.13
C ILE A 34 -24.03 -18.99 13.20
N LYS A 35 -24.19 -19.51 14.42
CA LYS A 35 -24.64 -20.88 14.68
C LYS A 35 -25.95 -21.23 13.96
N GLY A 36 -25.96 -22.33 13.21
CA GLY A 36 -27.10 -22.80 12.41
C GLY A 36 -27.23 -22.14 11.03
N SER A 37 -26.26 -21.31 10.64
CA SER A 37 -26.19 -20.66 9.33
C SER A 37 -24.84 -20.83 8.65
N GLU A 38 -24.03 -21.76 9.15
CA GLU A 38 -22.69 -22.05 8.68
C GLU A 38 -22.68 -22.36 7.18
N ILE A 39 -21.69 -21.83 6.48
CA ILE A 39 -21.44 -22.15 5.07
C ILE A 39 -20.56 -23.39 5.02
N GLU A 40 -21.10 -24.48 4.48
CA GLU A 40 -20.33 -25.67 4.14
C GLU A 40 -19.21 -25.29 3.17
N LEU A 41 -17.95 -25.55 3.53
CA LEU A 41 -16.79 -25.21 2.70
C LEU A 41 -16.88 -25.90 1.33
N SER A 42 -17.42 -27.12 1.29
CA SER A 42 -17.64 -27.89 0.07
C SER A 42 -18.52 -27.18 -0.96
N SER A 43 -19.38 -26.26 -0.52
CA SER A 43 -20.19 -25.43 -1.42
C SER A 43 -19.35 -24.47 -2.28
N LEU A 44 -18.10 -24.19 -1.90
CA LEU A 44 -17.17 -23.33 -2.62
C LEU A 44 -16.35 -24.11 -3.67
N PHE A 45 -16.27 -25.44 -3.60
CA PHE A 45 -15.43 -26.24 -4.50
C PHE A 45 -15.85 -26.14 -5.97
N GLY A 46 -17.14 -25.97 -6.24
CA GLY A 46 -17.63 -25.70 -7.59
C GLY A 46 -17.07 -24.38 -8.17
N SER A 47 -16.90 -23.35 -7.33
CA SER A 47 -16.27 -22.09 -7.75
C SER A 47 -14.78 -22.27 -8.06
N LEU A 48 -14.05 -23.06 -7.25
CA LEU A 48 -12.64 -23.37 -7.52
C LEU A 48 -12.46 -24.06 -8.87
N ARG A 49 -13.27 -25.08 -9.16
CA ARG A 49 -13.24 -25.82 -10.43
C ARG A 49 -13.55 -24.92 -11.63
N LYS A 50 -14.49 -23.97 -11.47
CA LYS A 50 -14.82 -22.99 -12.52
C LYS A 50 -13.69 -22.00 -12.78
N LEU A 51 -13.08 -21.47 -11.72
CA LEU A 51 -12.03 -20.46 -11.83
C LEU A 51 -10.82 -21.00 -12.61
N ALA A 52 -10.46 -22.27 -12.43
CA ALA A 52 -9.38 -22.92 -13.18
C ALA A 52 -9.63 -23.09 -14.68
N CYS A 53 -10.86 -22.85 -15.13
CA CYS A 53 -11.30 -23.06 -16.51
C CYS A 53 -11.94 -21.80 -17.12
N SER A 54 -11.84 -20.65 -16.43
CA SER A 54 -12.61 -19.44 -16.73
C SER A 54 -12.30 -18.76 -18.08
N ASP A 55 -11.23 -19.17 -18.76
CA ASP A 55 -10.88 -18.64 -20.09
C ASP A 55 -11.27 -19.57 -21.23
N ASN A 56 -12.08 -20.61 -20.95
CA ASN A 56 -12.57 -21.54 -21.96
C ASN A 56 -14.04 -21.92 -21.72
N GLU A 57 -14.92 -21.25 -22.46
CA GLU A 57 -16.38 -21.43 -22.41
C GLU A 57 -16.83 -22.87 -22.75
N GLU A 58 -16.01 -23.61 -23.52
CA GLU A 58 -16.24 -25.03 -23.82
C GLU A 58 -15.92 -25.92 -22.61
N LEU A 59 -14.88 -25.57 -21.83
CA LEU A 59 -14.54 -26.22 -20.56
C LEU A 59 -15.59 -25.93 -19.48
N GLU A 60 -16.06 -24.69 -19.32
CA GLU A 60 -17.10 -24.35 -18.33
C GLU A 60 -18.39 -25.16 -18.57
N ASN A 61 -18.79 -25.33 -19.83
CA ASN A 61 -19.98 -26.10 -20.20
C ASN A 61 -19.85 -27.61 -19.96
N LEU A 62 -18.62 -28.16 -20.00
CA LEU A 62 -18.36 -29.59 -19.77
C LEU A 62 -18.24 -29.92 -18.27
N LEU A 63 -17.73 -28.99 -17.46
CA LEU A 63 -17.49 -29.17 -16.01
C LEU A 63 -18.77 -29.12 -15.15
N THR A 64 -19.91 -28.72 -15.73
CA THR A 64 -21.20 -28.69 -15.04
C THR A 64 -21.95 -30.04 -15.07
N LYS A 65 -21.41 -31.05 -15.77
CA LYS A 65 -22.03 -32.39 -15.87
C LYS A 65 -21.21 -33.43 -15.12
N ASP A 66 -21.75 -33.90 -14.00
CA ASP A 66 -21.17 -35.01 -13.24
C ASP A 66 -21.07 -36.27 -14.11
N GLY A 67 -19.86 -36.88 -14.16
CA GLY A 67 -19.63 -38.20 -14.76
C GLY A 67 -18.86 -38.27 -16.09
N GLU A 68 -18.68 -37.16 -16.84
CA GLU A 68 -17.96 -37.14 -18.13
C GLU A 68 -16.52 -36.59 -18.04
N TRP A 69 -15.89 -36.73 -16.86
CA TRP A 69 -14.64 -36.03 -16.51
C TRP A 69 -13.35 -36.63 -17.10
N LYS A 70 -13.38 -37.91 -17.50
CA LYS A 70 -12.13 -38.67 -17.72
C LYS A 70 -11.57 -38.58 -19.14
N GLU A 71 -12.42 -38.61 -20.16
CA GLU A 71 -11.96 -38.80 -21.55
C GLU A 71 -11.54 -37.51 -22.28
N LYS A 72 -12.02 -36.33 -21.85
CA LYS A 72 -11.69 -35.05 -22.53
C LYS A 72 -10.58 -34.24 -21.86
N ALA A 73 -10.36 -34.38 -20.56
CA ALA A 73 -9.24 -33.72 -19.86
C ALA A 73 -7.88 -34.16 -20.43
N ASP A 74 -7.76 -35.44 -20.81
CA ASP A 74 -6.58 -35.99 -21.49
C ASP A 74 -6.30 -35.39 -22.88
N SER A 75 -7.24 -34.61 -23.44
CA SER A 75 -7.10 -34.00 -24.79
C SER A 75 -6.65 -32.53 -24.78
N TYR A 76 -6.53 -31.89 -23.62
CA TYR A 76 -6.07 -30.50 -23.48
C TYR A 76 -4.53 -30.42 -23.30
N SER A 77 -3.94 -29.23 -23.43
CA SER A 77 -2.50 -29.02 -23.18
C SER A 77 -2.12 -29.41 -21.76
N GLY A 78 -0.91 -29.97 -21.55
CA GLY A 78 -0.44 -30.52 -20.27
C GLY A 78 -0.73 -29.64 -19.04
N GLN A 79 -0.54 -28.33 -19.14
CA GLN A 79 -0.71 -27.40 -18.03
C GLN A 79 -2.10 -27.40 -17.34
N TYR A 80 -3.21 -27.54 -18.08
CA TYR A 80 -4.54 -27.58 -17.45
C TYR A 80 -4.77 -28.88 -16.69
N LYS A 81 -4.06 -29.94 -17.09
CA LYS A 81 -4.04 -31.20 -16.35
C LYS A 81 -3.32 -31.01 -15.01
N ASP A 82 -2.22 -30.27 -14.98
CA ASP A 82 -1.42 -30.09 -13.78
C ASP A 82 -2.19 -29.27 -12.71
N TYR A 83 -2.86 -28.18 -13.11
CA TYR A 83 -3.77 -27.46 -12.20
C TYR A 83 -4.99 -28.28 -11.79
N LYS A 84 -5.54 -29.09 -12.70
CA LYS A 84 -6.65 -29.98 -12.36
C LYS A 84 -6.25 -30.97 -11.27
N ASP A 85 -5.09 -31.60 -11.42
CA ASP A 85 -4.58 -32.58 -10.46
C ASP A 85 -4.28 -31.91 -9.11
N ALA A 86 -3.74 -30.67 -9.12
CA ALA A 86 -3.58 -29.88 -7.90
C ALA A 86 -4.91 -29.48 -7.24
N ILE A 87 -5.96 -29.15 -8.00
CA ILE A 87 -7.30 -28.83 -7.48
C ILE A 87 -7.96 -30.07 -6.88
N ASP A 88 -7.88 -31.20 -7.58
CA ASP A 88 -8.43 -32.46 -7.10
C ASP A 88 -7.73 -32.90 -5.81
N SER A 89 -6.40 -32.78 -5.74
CA SER A 89 -5.61 -33.00 -4.51
C SER A 89 -6.02 -32.07 -3.38
N LEU A 90 -6.18 -30.77 -3.65
CA LEU A 90 -6.64 -29.80 -2.65
C LEU A 90 -8.01 -30.18 -2.08
N ILE A 91 -8.98 -30.46 -2.95
CA ILE A 91 -10.34 -30.83 -2.54
C ILE A 91 -10.32 -32.10 -1.69
N GLU A 92 -9.57 -33.12 -2.11
CA GLU A 92 -9.42 -34.35 -1.33
C GLU A 92 -8.85 -34.08 0.08
N LYS A 93 -7.84 -33.20 0.20
CA LYS A 93 -7.28 -32.80 1.50
C LYS A 93 -8.30 -32.04 2.37
N LEU A 94 -9.05 -31.11 1.77
CA LEU A 94 -10.07 -30.33 2.49
C LEU A 94 -11.22 -31.23 2.98
N GLU A 95 -11.65 -32.19 2.17
CA GLU A 95 -12.73 -33.13 2.53
C GLU A 95 -12.27 -34.16 3.56
N SER A 96 -11.10 -34.77 3.37
CA SER A 96 -10.58 -35.81 4.26
C SER A 96 -10.29 -35.32 5.69
N HIS A 97 -10.04 -34.02 5.85
CA HIS A 97 -9.82 -33.37 7.15
C HIS A 97 -11.01 -32.52 7.62
N ASN A 98 -12.16 -32.61 6.92
CA ASN A 98 -13.40 -31.92 7.25
C ASN A 98 -13.19 -30.42 7.54
N PHE A 99 -12.54 -29.72 6.62
CA PHE A 99 -12.28 -28.29 6.77
C PHE A 99 -13.56 -27.47 6.81
N LYS A 100 -13.58 -26.45 7.65
CA LYS A 100 -14.68 -25.49 7.80
C LYS A 100 -14.18 -24.05 7.73
N ILE A 101 -15.09 -23.13 7.43
CA ILE A 101 -14.82 -21.69 7.51
C ILE A 101 -14.94 -21.27 8.98
N SER A 102 -13.84 -20.77 9.57
CA SER A 102 -13.79 -20.35 10.97
C SER A 102 -13.98 -18.84 11.15
N LYS A 103 -13.67 -18.03 10.14
CA LYS A 103 -13.91 -16.58 10.09
C LYS A 103 -14.04 -16.13 8.63
N CYS A 104 -14.88 -15.15 8.34
CA CYS A 104 -14.99 -14.51 7.04
C CYS A 104 -15.43 -13.06 7.22
N VAL A 105 -14.70 -12.13 6.61
CA VAL A 105 -15.11 -10.73 6.52
C VAL A 105 -15.25 -10.40 5.05
N ASN A 106 -16.45 -9.95 4.66
CA ASN A 106 -16.76 -9.56 3.29
C ASN A 106 -17.28 -8.12 3.27
N LYS A 107 -16.38 -7.21 2.92
CA LYS A 107 -16.60 -5.79 2.61
C LYS A 107 -16.40 -5.55 1.10
N ASN A 108 -16.60 -6.58 0.27
CA ASN A 108 -16.52 -6.48 -1.19
C ASN A 108 -17.87 -6.07 -1.78
N THR A 109 -18.29 -4.84 -1.47
CA THR A 109 -19.50 -4.20 -2.02
C THR A 109 -19.13 -2.86 -2.65
N ALA A 110 -20.00 -2.33 -3.51
CA ALA A 110 -19.75 -1.08 -4.23
C ALA A 110 -19.54 0.14 -3.31
N ASP A 111 -20.05 0.08 -2.07
CA ASP A 111 -19.99 1.16 -1.08
C ASP A 111 -18.94 0.91 0.03
N ASP A 112 -18.20 -0.21 -0.04
CA ASP A 112 -17.20 -0.63 0.95
C ASP A 112 -15.78 -0.66 0.35
N THR A 113 -14.79 -1.14 1.13
CA THR A 113 -13.35 -1.11 0.82
C THR A 113 -12.90 -2.09 -0.27
N GLY A 114 -13.72 -3.08 -0.64
CA GLY A 114 -13.33 -4.19 -1.52
C GLY A 114 -12.71 -5.38 -0.78
N PHE A 115 -12.51 -5.28 0.54
CA PHE A 115 -11.84 -6.30 1.35
C PHE A 115 -12.67 -7.59 1.45
N LEU A 116 -12.05 -8.73 1.16
CA LEU A 116 -12.63 -10.03 1.44
C LEU A 116 -11.54 -11.02 1.85
N THR A 117 -11.62 -11.52 3.07
CA THR A 117 -10.71 -12.52 3.61
C THR A 117 -11.48 -13.56 4.40
N LEU A 118 -11.09 -14.82 4.27
CA LEU A 118 -11.65 -15.91 5.05
C LEU A 118 -10.56 -16.79 5.67
N ALA A 119 -10.85 -17.35 6.83
CA ALA A 119 -10.02 -18.33 7.52
C ALA A 119 -10.72 -19.69 7.48
N ILE A 120 -9.96 -20.73 7.16
CA ILE A 120 -10.39 -22.13 7.24
C ILE A 120 -9.52 -22.92 8.21
N GLU A 121 -10.12 -23.93 8.83
CA GLU A 121 -9.45 -24.83 9.76
C GLU A 121 -9.98 -26.26 9.61
N PRO A 122 -9.15 -27.30 9.85
CA PRO A 122 -9.60 -28.69 9.86
C PRO A 122 -10.45 -29.00 11.10
N GLU A 123 -11.27 -30.05 11.03
CA GLU A 123 -12.04 -30.53 12.19
C GLU A 123 -11.94 -32.06 12.36
N PRO A 124 -11.35 -32.57 13.45
CA PRO A 124 -10.80 -31.84 14.60
C PRO A 124 -9.48 -31.11 14.30
N ASN A 125 -9.29 -29.91 14.87
CA ASN A 125 -8.06 -29.14 14.70
C ASN A 125 -7.01 -29.49 15.76
N THR A 126 -6.45 -30.70 15.67
CA THR A 126 -5.51 -31.21 16.69
C THR A 126 -4.18 -30.48 16.74
N ASP A 127 -3.75 -29.93 15.60
CA ASP A 127 -2.49 -29.20 15.46
C ASP A 127 -2.72 -27.66 15.56
N ASN A 128 -3.95 -27.23 15.91
CA ASN A 128 -4.36 -25.82 16.09
C ASN A 128 -3.93 -24.88 14.94
N GLN A 129 -4.09 -25.35 13.70
CA GLN A 129 -3.68 -24.64 12.49
C GLN A 129 -4.83 -23.84 11.87
N VAL A 130 -4.51 -22.73 11.21
CA VAL A 130 -5.45 -21.95 10.40
C VAL A 130 -4.82 -21.56 9.06
N PHE A 131 -5.66 -21.52 8.02
CA PHE A 131 -5.29 -21.05 6.70
C PHE A 131 -6.16 -19.85 6.34
N ILE A 132 -5.53 -18.70 6.15
CA ILE A 132 -6.17 -17.42 5.85
C ILE A 132 -6.00 -17.15 4.36
N CYS A 133 -7.10 -17.05 3.64
CA CYS A 133 -7.15 -16.80 2.20
C CYS A 133 -7.63 -15.37 1.92
N CYS A 134 -6.75 -14.55 1.37
CA CYS A 134 -7.01 -13.14 1.06
C CYS A 134 -7.39 -12.99 -0.40
N ARG A 135 -8.55 -12.38 -0.68
CA ARG A 135 -8.98 -12.01 -2.04
C ARG A 135 -8.13 -10.83 -2.53
N GLY A 136 -7.71 -10.85 -3.78
CA GLY A 136 -7.21 -9.66 -4.47
C GLY A 136 -8.28 -9.00 -5.35
N SER A 137 -7.90 -7.95 -6.06
CA SER A 137 -8.78 -7.25 -7.01
C SER A 137 -9.33 -8.18 -8.10
N ASP A 138 -10.60 -8.02 -8.52
CA ASP A 138 -11.17 -8.75 -9.65
C ASP A 138 -10.62 -8.26 -11.01
N LYS A 139 -10.93 -9.01 -12.10
CA LYS A 139 -10.59 -8.61 -13.49
C LYS A 139 -11.00 -7.15 -13.70
N MET A 140 -10.08 -6.36 -14.21
CA MET A 140 -10.20 -4.91 -14.31
C MET A 140 -11.38 -4.55 -15.26
N THR A 141 -12.46 -3.98 -14.69
CA THR A 141 -13.65 -3.47 -15.40
C THR A 141 -14.09 -2.11 -14.82
N GLU A 142 -14.95 -1.36 -15.52
CA GLU A 142 -15.49 -0.08 -14.97
C GLU A 142 -16.30 -0.25 -13.68
N GLU A 143 -16.77 -1.46 -13.38
CA GLU A 143 -17.58 -1.80 -12.20
C GLU A 143 -16.71 -2.05 -10.96
N ASN A 144 -15.43 -2.41 -11.14
CA ASN A 144 -14.48 -2.72 -10.06
C ASN A 144 -13.43 -1.61 -9.87
N LYS A 145 -13.82 -0.34 -10.07
CA LYS A 145 -12.90 0.80 -10.00
C LYS A 145 -12.29 1.00 -8.60
N ASN A 146 -13.04 0.73 -7.53
CA ASN A 146 -12.56 0.89 -6.15
C ASN A 146 -11.38 -0.06 -5.86
N ASP A 147 -11.43 -1.30 -6.36
CA ASP A 147 -10.38 -2.32 -6.21
C ASP A 147 -9.02 -1.84 -6.80
N TRP A 148 -9.03 -1.00 -7.84
CA TRP A 148 -7.82 -0.58 -8.55
C TRP A 148 -7.38 0.86 -8.27
N VAL A 149 -8.33 1.80 -8.14
CA VAL A 149 -8.03 3.22 -7.95
C VAL A 149 -7.70 3.54 -6.50
N ASP A 150 -8.43 2.96 -5.54
CA ASP A 150 -8.30 3.29 -4.13
C ASP A 150 -7.40 2.32 -3.36
N ALA A 151 -7.17 1.10 -3.86
CA ALA A 151 -6.28 0.12 -3.22
C ALA A 151 -4.93 -0.02 -3.96
N ASP A 152 -4.94 -0.46 -5.22
CA ASP A 152 -3.68 -0.76 -5.94
C ASP A 152 -2.82 0.48 -6.25
N ILE A 153 -3.44 1.62 -6.58
CA ILE A 153 -2.71 2.90 -6.74
C ILE A 153 -2.39 3.55 -5.39
N ALA A 154 -3.20 3.34 -4.35
CA ALA A 154 -2.93 3.89 -3.02
C ALA A 154 -1.74 3.22 -2.33
N LEU A 155 -1.39 1.97 -2.67
CA LEU A 155 -0.12 1.35 -2.23
C LEU A 155 1.12 2.17 -2.68
N LEU A 156 0.98 2.99 -3.73
CA LEU A 156 2.02 3.91 -4.19
C LEU A 156 2.12 5.19 -3.33
N ALA A 157 1.05 5.51 -2.58
CA ALA A 157 1.00 6.59 -1.61
C ALA A 157 1.37 6.05 -0.21
N GLU A 158 1.96 6.90 0.62
CA GLU A 158 2.64 6.51 1.87
C GLU A 158 1.72 5.98 2.99
N GLU A 159 0.40 5.91 2.78
CA GLU A 159 -0.59 5.60 3.81
C GLU A 159 -1.08 4.14 3.73
N THR A 160 -1.29 3.52 4.89
CA THR A 160 -1.97 2.23 5.02
C THR A 160 -3.32 2.30 4.31
N THR A 161 -3.59 1.38 3.39
CA THR A 161 -4.86 1.36 2.65
C THR A 161 -6.00 0.89 3.55
N ASP A 162 -7.25 1.24 3.22
CA ASP A 162 -8.42 0.79 4.00
C ASP A 162 -8.51 -0.74 4.06
N GLN A 163 -8.16 -1.45 2.97
CA GLN A 163 -8.11 -2.92 2.97
C GLN A 163 -6.98 -3.47 3.86
N GLN A 164 -5.84 -2.78 3.97
CA GLN A 164 -4.80 -3.15 4.93
C GLN A 164 -5.30 -2.95 6.38
N ALA A 165 -6.00 -1.84 6.66
CA ALA A 165 -6.62 -1.63 7.96
C ALA A 165 -7.64 -2.74 8.31
N ASP A 166 -8.49 -3.11 7.36
CA ASP A 166 -9.43 -4.24 7.49
C ASP A 166 -8.70 -5.57 7.70
N MET A 167 -7.56 -5.77 7.06
CA MET A 167 -6.73 -6.96 7.27
C MET A 167 -6.17 -7.02 8.69
N ALA A 168 -5.67 -5.91 9.24
CA ALA A 168 -5.23 -5.87 10.63
C ALA A 168 -6.38 -6.19 11.60
N GLU A 169 -7.58 -5.68 11.34
CA GLU A 169 -8.78 -6.02 12.12
C GLU A 169 -9.16 -7.51 11.98
N PHE A 170 -9.02 -8.08 10.78
CA PHE A 170 -9.22 -9.52 10.55
C PHE A 170 -8.24 -10.37 11.36
N MET A 171 -6.99 -9.94 11.53
CA MET A 171 -5.98 -10.69 12.27
C MET A 171 -6.23 -10.69 13.79
N VAL A 172 -7.05 -9.77 14.32
CA VAL A 172 -7.42 -9.77 15.75
C VAL A 172 -8.16 -11.06 16.11
N GLY A 173 -7.66 -11.75 17.13
CA GLY A 173 -8.19 -13.03 17.62
C GLY A 173 -7.60 -14.25 16.91
N MET A 174 -6.69 -14.08 15.94
CA MET A 174 -5.98 -15.20 15.30
C MET A 174 -4.86 -15.76 16.18
N GLU A 175 -4.43 -15.06 17.23
CA GLU A 175 -3.48 -15.53 18.24
C GLU A 175 -3.95 -16.75 19.05
N LYS A 176 -5.21 -17.17 18.86
CA LYS A 176 -5.73 -18.44 19.41
C LYS A 176 -5.16 -19.68 18.72
N TYR A 177 -4.57 -19.53 17.53
CA TYR A 177 -3.95 -20.61 16.75
C TYR A 177 -2.46 -20.69 17.03
N ASP A 178 -1.89 -21.89 16.93
CA ASP A 178 -0.45 -22.12 17.11
C ASP A 178 0.30 -22.11 15.77
N GLU A 179 -0.42 -22.23 14.65
CA GLU A 179 0.17 -22.24 13.30
C GLU A 179 -0.71 -21.48 12.31
N ILE A 180 -0.31 -20.25 11.97
CA ILE A 180 -1.03 -19.36 11.06
C ILE A 180 -0.36 -19.38 9.69
N ASN A 181 -1.12 -19.79 8.68
CA ASN A 181 -0.71 -19.80 7.28
C ASN A 181 -1.56 -18.78 6.51
N ILE A 182 -0.95 -17.87 5.76
CA ILE A 182 -1.66 -16.80 5.05
C ILE A 182 -1.30 -16.86 3.57
N THR A 183 -2.29 -16.76 2.69
CA THR A 183 -2.08 -16.80 1.24
C THR A 183 -2.97 -15.79 0.52
N GLY A 184 -2.47 -15.25 -0.59
CA GLY A 184 -3.21 -14.34 -1.43
C GLY A 184 -2.57 -14.15 -2.79
N HIS A 185 -3.40 -13.84 -3.78
CA HIS A 185 -2.97 -13.49 -5.14
C HIS A 185 -3.24 -12.00 -5.43
N SER A 186 -2.42 -11.36 -6.24
CA SER A 186 -2.54 -9.93 -6.59
C SER A 186 -2.57 -9.06 -5.32
N LEU A 187 -3.50 -8.12 -5.16
CA LEU A 187 -3.68 -7.33 -3.93
C LEU A 187 -3.78 -8.22 -2.67
N GLY A 188 -4.40 -9.40 -2.78
CA GLY A 188 -4.50 -10.35 -1.68
C GLY A 188 -3.14 -10.84 -1.18
N GLY A 189 -2.13 -10.89 -2.06
CA GLY A 189 -0.74 -11.21 -1.68
C GLY A 189 -0.10 -10.12 -0.84
N ASN A 190 -0.39 -8.84 -1.14
CA ASN A 190 0.03 -7.71 -0.30
C ASN A 190 -0.67 -7.76 1.06
N LEU A 191 -1.98 -7.99 1.08
CA LEU A 191 -2.77 -8.14 2.31
C LEU A 191 -2.28 -9.32 3.16
N ALA A 192 -1.88 -10.43 2.53
CA ALA A 192 -1.33 -11.58 3.24
C ALA A 192 -0.05 -11.22 4.01
N ILE A 193 0.86 -10.47 3.38
CA ILE A 193 2.09 -9.99 4.02
C ILE A 193 1.79 -8.95 5.09
N TYR A 194 0.91 -7.98 4.78
CA TYR A 194 0.52 -6.95 5.75
C TYR A 194 -0.14 -7.56 6.99
N GLY A 195 -1.01 -8.55 6.82
CA GLY A 195 -1.64 -9.29 7.93
C GLY A 195 -0.62 -9.92 8.86
N ALA A 196 0.43 -10.55 8.31
CA ALA A 196 1.51 -11.09 9.12
C ALA A 196 2.32 -10.00 9.84
N ILE A 197 2.64 -8.89 9.15
CA ILE A 197 3.35 -7.73 9.72
C ILE A 197 2.56 -7.08 10.87
N SER A 198 1.22 -7.06 10.76
CA SER A 198 0.33 -6.45 11.76
C SER A 198 0.24 -7.22 13.08
N MET A 199 0.72 -8.47 13.12
CA MET A 199 0.68 -9.29 14.32
C MET A 199 1.84 -8.99 15.27
N ASN A 200 1.53 -8.87 16.56
CA ASN A 200 2.53 -8.73 17.63
C ASN A 200 3.12 -10.07 18.11
N CYS A 201 2.74 -11.19 17.50
CA CYS A 201 3.20 -12.55 17.78
C CYS A 201 3.68 -13.25 16.49
N PRO A 202 4.75 -12.72 15.85
CA PRO A 202 5.26 -13.23 14.58
C PRO A 202 5.70 -14.70 14.66
N GLU A 203 5.97 -15.24 15.85
CA GLU A 203 6.29 -16.65 16.08
C GLU A 203 5.16 -17.62 15.69
N LEU A 204 3.88 -17.18 15.77
CA LEU A 204 2.71 -17.98 15.38
C LEU A 204 2.51 -18.04 13.86
N ILE A 205 3.09 -17.10 13.12
CA ILE A 205 3.12 -17.14 11.67
C ILE A 205 4.03 -18.27 11.22
N ASN A 206 3.50 -19.19 10.43
CA ASN A 206 4.25 -20.30 9.86
C ASN A 206 4.67 -20.01 8.42
N LYS A 207 3.71 -19.62 7.57
CA LYS A 207 3.93 -19.32 6.15
C LYS A 207 3.08 -18.16 5.68
N VAL A 208 3.68 -17.30 4.87
CA VAL A 208 3.00 -16.22 4.17
C VAL A 208 3.34 -16.33 2.69
N TYR A 209 2.37 -16.72 1.88
CA TYR A 209 2.54 -16.90 0.44
C TYR A 209 1.84 -15.78 -0.31
N SER A 210 2.63 -15.00 -1.05
CA SER A 210 2.14 -13.95 -1.94
C SER A 210 2.35 -14.39 -3.39
N PHE A 211 1.27 -14.44 -4.17
CA PHE A 211 1.29 -14.79 -5.59
C PHE A 211 1.03 -13.56 -6.44
N ASP A 212 2.04 -13.13 -7.20
CA ASP A 212 1.99 -11.90 -8.01
C ASP A 212 1.52 -10.66 -7.24
N GLY A 213 1.71 -10.63 -5.92
CA GLY A 213 1.30 -9.50 -5.09
C GLY A 213 2.28 -8.33 -5.18
N PRO A 214 1.78 -7.07 -5.20
CA PRO A 214 2.64 -5.91 -5.13
C PRO A 214 3.35 -5.85 -3.75
N GLY A 215 4.60 -5.39 -3.77
CA GLY A 215 5.37 -5.14 -2.55
C GLY A 215 4.94 -3.87 -1.80
N PHE A 216 5.87 -3.25 -1.09
CA PHE A 216 5.67 -2.04 -0.31
C PHE A 216 6.62 -0.93 -0.75
N ASN A 217 6.28 0.32 -0.45
CA ASN A 217 7.18 1.45 -0.68
C ASN A 217 8.27 1.55 0.41
N ASP A 218 9.33 2.32 0.16
CA ASP A 218 10.48 2.44 1.07
C ASP A 218 10.10 2.99 2.46
N ALA A 219 9.14 3.91 2.52
CA ALA A 219 8.70 4.50 3.79
C ALA A 219 8.00 3.46 4.67
N PHE A 220 7.12 2.65 4.07
CA PHE A 220 6.48 1.53 4.74
C PHE A 220 7.52 0.54 5.28
N ILE A 221 8.48 0.13 4.44
CA ILE A 221 9.53 -0.81 4.85
C ILE A 221 10.38 -0.24 5.99
N ALA A 222 10.67 1.06 5.98
CA ALA A 222 11.39 1.72 7.06
C ALA A 222 10.60 1.68 8.37
N VAL A 223 9.29 1.97 8.34
CA VAL A 223 8.41 1.97 9.53
C VAL A 223 8.21 0.57 10.11
N TYR A 224 8.09 -0.46 9.26
CA TYR A 224 7.82 -1.84 9.67
C TYR A 224 9.05 -2.76 9.66
N SER A 225 10.25 -2.19 9.66
CA SER A 225 11.51 -2.94 9.50
C SER A 225 11.69 -4.06 10.53
N ASP A 226 11.44 -3.78 11.80
CA ASP A 226 11.56 -4.77 12.88
C ASP A 226 10.54 -5.93 12.72
N GLN A 227 9.31 -5.62 12.32
CA GLN A 227 8.26 -6.63 12.08
C GLN A 227 8.58 -7.48 10.86
N ILE A 228 9.11 -6.88 9.80
CA ILE A 228 9.55 -7.59 8.60
C ILE A 228 10.72 -8.53 8.95
N GLU A 229 11.69 -8.07 9.73
CA GLU A 229 12.82 -8.89 10.19
C GLU A 229 12.35 -10.07 11.06
N ALA A 230 11.36 -9.86 11.93
CA ALA A 230 10.78 -10.93 12.73
C ALA A 230 10.07 -12.04 11.90
N LEU A 231 9.75 -11.76 10.64
CA LEU A 231 9.15 -12.70 9.69
C LEU A 231 10.17 -13.31 8.71
N GLU A 232 11.48 -13.16 8.97
CA GLU A 232 12.55 -13.73 8.15
C GLU A 232 12.33 -15.24 7.92
N GLY A 233 12.41 -15.67 6.66
CA GLY A 233 12.22 -17.06 6.24
C GLY A 233 10.77 -17.55 6.21
N LYS A 234 9.79 -16.71 6.57
CA LYS A 234 8.35 -17.09 6.58
C LYS A 234 7.58 -16.56 5.36
N ILE A 235 8.06 -15.48 4.75
CA ILE A 235 7.44 -14.83 3.60
C ILE A 235 8.06 -15.36 2.30
N SER A 236 7.23 -15.91 1.41
CA SER A 236 7.60 -16.31 0.05
C SER A 236 6.73 -15.58 -0.97
N ASN A 237 7.37 -14.81 -1.85
CA ASN A 237 6.75 -14.13 -2.98
C ASN A 237 6.98 -14.96 -4.25
N PHE A 238 5.92 -15.63 -4.71
CA PHE A 238 5.90 -16.32 -6.00
C PHE A 238 5.53 -15.30 -7.06
N GLN A 239 6.46 -15.00 -7.95
CA GLN A 239 6.26 -14.00 -8.99
C GLN A 239 6.40 -14.63 -10.36
N ASN A 240 5.37 -14.55 -11.17
CA ASN A 240 5.45 -14.95 -12.56
C ASN A 240 6.51 -14.09 -13.29
N GLU A 241 7.35 -14.72 -14.10
CA GLU A 241 8.47 -14.04 -14.77
C GLU A 241 8.01 -12.89 -15.69
N GLU A 242 6.77 -12.98 -16.16
CA GLU A 242 6.13 -12.03 -17.06
C GLU A 242 5.26 -11.01 -16.32
N ASP A 243 5.04 -11.14 -15.00
CA ASP A 243 4.15 -10.28 -14.23
C ASP A 243 4.78 -8.93 -13.83
N ILE A 244 4.11 -7.86 -14.27
CA ILE A 244 4.50 -6.48 -13.99
C ILE A 244 4.02 -6.04 -12.59
N ILE A 245 2.90 -6.55 -12.08
CA ILE A 245 2.27 -6.06 -10.85
C ILE A 245 3.14 -6.34 -9.63
N SER A 246 3.64 -7.56 -9.48
CA SER A 246 4.60 -7.90 -8.41
C SER A 246 5.97 -7.24 -8.58
N SER A 247 6.19 -6.52 -9.69
CA SER A 247 7.37 -5.66 -9.89
C SER A 247 7.09 -4.19 -9.59
N ALA A 248 5.86 -3.81 -9.22
CA ALA A 248 5.50 -2.41 -9.03
C ALA A 248 6.18 -1.76 -7.83
N LEU A 249 6.38 -2.52 -6.75
CA LEU A 249 6.90 -2.06 -5.46
C LEU A 249 7.96 -3.02 -4.91
N ASN A 250 8.58 -2.66 -3.78
CA ASN A 250 9.66 -3.44 -3.18
C ASN A 250 9.08 -4.63 -2.39
N SER A 251 9.30 -5.86 -2.87
CA SER A 251 8.91 -7.06 -2.13
C SER A 251 9.78 -7.25 -0.89
N VAL A 252 9.17 -7.78 0.18
CA VAL A 252 9.86 -8.18 1.42
C VAL A 252 9.82 -9.70 1.55
N GLY A 253 10.87 -10.31 2.11
CA GLY A 253 11.00 -11.77 2.20
C GLY A 253 11.62 -12.42 0.95
N GLU A 254 11.49 -13.74 0.85
CA GLU A 254 12.07 -14.52 -0.25
C GLU A 254 11.30 -14.25 -1.55
N ILE A 255 12.00 -14.08 -2.67
CA ILE A 255 11.41 -13.94 -4.01
C ILE A 255 11.73 -15.20 -4.82
N LYS A 256 10.69 -15.87 -5.31
CA LYS A 256 10.76 -17.03 -6.19
C LYS A 256 10.13 -16.67 -7.53
N VAL A 257 10.97 -16.51 -8.56
CA VAL A 257 10.47 -16.22 -9.91
C VAL A 257 10.08 -17.52 -10.58
N VAL A 258 8.84 -17.60 -11.08
CA VAL A 258 8.25 -18.79 -11.70
C VAL A 258 8.13 -18.58 -13.21
N ASN A 259 8.47 -19.59 -13.99
CA ASN A 259 8.31 -19.61 -15.44
C ASN A 259 6.85 -19.33 -15.81
N SER A 260 6.64 -18.57 -16.89
CA SER A 260 5.30 -18.31 -17.39
C SER A 260 4.95 -19.24 -18.53
N HIS A 261 3.74 -19.80 -18.50
CA HIS A 261 3.21 -20.56 -19.63
C HIS A 261 2.47 -19.71 -20.66
N GLY A 262 2.46 -18.40 -20.51
CA GLY A 262 1.82 -17.50 -21.46
C GLY A 262 2.12 -16.03 -21.20
N THR A 263 1.62 -15.16 -22.08
CA THR A 263 1.80 -13.70 -21.93
C THR A 263 0.75 -13.06 -21.02
N GLY A 264 -0.31 -13.79 -20.66
CA GLY A 264 -1.40 -13.39 -19.75
C GLY A 264 -2.37 -12.36 -20.28
N THR A 265 -3.34 -11.98 -19.44
CA THR A 265 -4.38 -10.99 -19.76
C THR A 265 -3.73 -9.62 -20.10
N PHE A 266 -4.14 -9.03 -21.22
CA PHE A 266 -3.59 -7.77 -21.78
C PHE A 266 -2.06 -7.75 -21.97
N GLY A 267 -1.41 -8.91 -22.00
CA GLY A 267 0.04 -9.01 -22.13
C GLY A 267 0.81 -8.59 -20.88
N LEU A 268 0.16 -8.53 -19.70
CA LEU A 268 0.78 -8.12 -18.44
C LEU A 268 1.33 -9.29 -17.61
N GLY A 269 1.12 -10.54 -18.02
CA GLY A 269 1.54 -11.73 -17.27
C GLY A 269 0.81 -11.96 -15.95
N HIS A 270 -0.14 -11.10 -15.58
CA HIS A 270 -0.82 -11.10 -14.28
C HIS A 270 -2.08 -11.98 -14.29
N ASP A 271 -1.90 -13.28 -14.10
CA ASP A 271 -3.02 -14.22 -13.97
C ASP A 271 -2.60 -15.45 -13.14
N ARG A 272 -3.49 -15.85 -12.22
CA ARG A 272 -3.27 -16.95 -11.29
C ARG A 272 -2.99 -18.29 -11.97
N TRP A 273 -3.38 -18.47 -13.23
CA TRP A 273 -3.21 -19.74 -13.95
C TRP A 273 -1.99 -19.76 -14.89
N LEU A 274 -1.14 -18.74 -14.85
CA LEU A 274 0.05 -18.66 -15.72
C LEU A 274 1.32 -19.22 -15.09
N PHE A 275 1.31 -19.51 -13.78
CA PHE A 275 2.45 -20.15 -13.13
C PHE A 275 2.65 -21.56 -13.69
N ASP A 276 3.91 -21.90 -13.96
CA ASP A 276 4.34 -23.21 -14.42
C ASP A 276 4.43 -24.21 -13.27
N VAL A 277 3.51 -25.19 -13.28
CA VAL A 277 3.25 -26.15 -12.21
C VAL A 277 3.68 -27.54 -12.64
N ASN A 278 4.41 -28.23 -11.76
CA ASN A 278 4.77 -29.63 -11.93
C ASN A 278 3.68 -30.56 -11.38
N ASP A 279 3.69 -31.83 -11.81
CA ASP A 279 2.78 -32.89 -11.33
C ASP A 279 2.72 -33.03 -9.80
N ASP A 280 3.80 -32.66 -9.08
CA ASP A 280 3.87 -32.73 -7.62
C ASP A 280 3.35 -31.47 -6.90
N GLY A 281 2.84 -30.49 -7.65
CA GLY A 281 2.32 -29.22 -7.15
C GLY A 281 3.40 -28.19 -6.80
N SER A 282 4.67 -28.44 -7.13
CA SER A 282 5.74 -27.44 -7.08
C SER A 282 5.74 -26.56 -8.35
N PHE A 283 6.45 -25.43 -8.30
CA PHE A 283 6.59 -24.54 -9.45
C PHE A 283 7.93 -24.72 -10.17
N ASN A 284 7.94 -24.47 -11.48
CA ASN A 284 9.17 -24.39 -12.27
C ASN A 284 9.77 -22.98 -12.17
N TYR A 285 10.88 -22.87 -11.43
CA TYR A 285 11.52 -21.57 -11.18
C TYR A 285 12.48 -21.15 -12.29
N VAL A 286 12.56 -19.84 -12.50
CA VAL A 286 13.56 -19.19 -13.36
C VAL A 286 14.42 -18.22 -12.56
N SER A 287 15.60 -17.88 -13.09
CA SER A 287 16.54 -17.02 -12.36
C SER A 287 16.13 -15.55 -12.26
N ARG A 288 15.23 -15.08 -13.12
CA ARG A 288 14.88 -13.65 -13.22
C ARG A 288 13.60 -13.44 -14.02
N LYS A 289 12.94 -12.31 -13.76
CA LYS A 289 11.84 -11.81 -14.59
C LYS A 289 12.31 -11.35 -15.97
N THR A 290 11.35 -11.13 -16.88
CA THR A 290 11.62 -10.59 -18.20
C THR A 290 11.95 -9.09 -18.16
N GLY A 291 12.59 -8.60 -19.23
CA GLY A 291 13.09 -7.21 -19.33
C GLY A 291 12.02 -6.14 -19.11
N ARG A 292 10.77 -6.43 -19.50
CA ARG A 292 9.64 -5.49 -19.38
C ARG A 292 9.26 -5.21 -17.93
N CYS A 293 9.43 -6.18 -17.04
CA CYS A 293 9.14 -6.04 -15.61
C CYS A 293 10.11 -5.08 -14.93
N TYR A 294 11.40 -5.11 -15.30
CA TYR A 294 12.39 -4.15 -14.82
C TYR A 294 12.11 -2.73 -15.30
N VAL A 295 11.71 -2.57 -16.56
CA VAL A 295 11.34 -1.26 -17.10
C VAL A 295 10.11 -0.71 -16.39
N ALA A 296 9.10 -1.56 -16.15
CA ALA A 296 7.91 -1.15 -15.42
C ALA A 296 8.22 -0.78 -13.96
N HIS A 297 9.02 -1.59 -13.26
CA HIS A 297 9.51 -1.30 -11.91
C HIS A 297 10.18 0.07 -11.85
N GLU A 298 11.17 0.33 -12.71
CA GLU A 298 11.90 1.61 -12.72
C GLU A 298 10.98 2.81 -13.01
N VAL A 299 9.96 2.64 -13.86
CA VAL A 299 8.97 3.68 -14.12
C VAL A 299 8.09 3.93 -12.89
N ILE A 300 7.56 2.87 -12.28
CA ILE A 300 6.67 2.97 -11.12
C ILE A 300 7.43 3.51 -9.90
N ASP A 301 8.62 3.00 -9.64
CA ASP A 301 9.49 3.45 -8.55
C ASP A 301 9.88 4.93 -8.72
N ARG A 302 10.20 5.39 -9.94
CA ARG A 302 10.42 6.83 -10.20
C ARG A 302 9.18 7.68 -9.95
N LEU A 303 7.99 7.16 -10.28
CA LEU A 303 6.74 7.85 -10.01
C LEU A 303 6.47 7.92 -8.51
N SER A 304 6.65 6.81 -7.79
CA SER A 304 6.51 6.72 -6.33
C SER A 304 7.51 7.61 -5.60
N ARG A 305 8.80 7.59 -5.96
CA ARG A 305 9.81 8.48 -5.36
C ARG A 305 9.52 9.97 -5.62
N LYS A 306 9.06 10.33 -6.82
CA LYS A 306 8.64 11.71 -7.10
C LYS A 306 7.39 12.12 -6.33
N TRP A 307 6.50 11.16 -6.05
CA TRP A 307 5.33 11.32 -5.21
C TRP A 307 5.68 11.47 -3.73
N ASN A 308 6.57 10.63 -3.17
CA ASN A 308 7.04 10.76 -1.79
C ASN A 308 7.81 12.08 -1.61
N LEU A 309 8.60 12.52 -2.61
CA LEU A 309 9.20 13.85 -2.59
C LEU A 309 8.17 15.00 -2.63
N SER A 310 6.96 14.77 -3.15
CA SER A 310 5.89 15.76 -3.19
C SER A 310 5.04 15.77 -1.90
N LEU A 311 4.84 14.61 -1.27
CA LEU A 311 4.13 14.46 0.01
C LEU A 311 4.98 14.88 1.23
N VAL A 312 6.28 14.61 1.21
CA VAL A 312 7.24 15.03 2.25
C VAL A 312 7.61 16.52 2.13
N GLY A 313 6.87 17.29 1.32
CA GLY A 313 6.91 18.75 1.26
C GLY A 313 6.42 19.46 2.52
N GLY A 314 6.82 19.03 3.73
CA GLY A 314 6.43 19.71 4.96
C GLY A 314 6.85 19.10 6.30
N VAL A 315 7.65 18.02 6.36
CA VAL A 315 8.15 17.50 7.64
C VAL A 315 9.68 17.46 7.63
N ASP A 316 10.26 18.58 8.01
CA ASP A 316 11.66 18.63 8.44
C ASP A 316 11.82 17.67 9.62
N TYR A 317 12.66 16.65 9.43
CA TYR A 317 13.30 15.95 10.53
C TYR A 317 13.91 17.01 11.46
N LEU A 318 13.40 17.08 12.70
CA LEU A 318 13.91 17.89 13.79
C LEU A 318 15.44 17.75 13.88
N LYS A 319 16.16 18.72 13.32
CA LYS A 319 17.58 18.89 13.59
C LYS A 319 17.74 19.47 14.99
N PRO A 320 18.75 19.04 15.77
CA PRO A 320 18.90 19.45 17.16
C PRO A 320 19.07 20.96 17.31
N GLN A 321 18.51 21.45 18.42
CA GLN A 321 18.52 22.83 18.90
C GLN A 321 19.93 23.29 19.35
N SER A 322 20.92 23.26 18.46
CA SER A 322 22.29 23.64 18.77
C SER A 322 22.99 24.36 17.61
N LEU A 323 22.37 25.36 17.01
CA LEU A 323 23.02 26.31 16.10
C LEU A 323 22.34 27.69 16.20
N TYR A 324 22.50 28.38 17.33
CA TYR A 324 22.41 29.83 17.32
C TYR A 324 23.81 30.34 16.97
N SER A 325 24.06 30.56 15.68
CA SER A 325 25.26 31.21 15.19
C SER A 325 25.26 32.68 15.64
N ASN A 326 26.45 33.27 15.84
CA ASN A 326 26.63 34.72 16.05
C ASN A 326 26.37 35.53 14.75
N GLU A 327 25.43 35.09 13.92
CA GLU A 327 25.13 35.72 12.63
C GLU A 327 24.11 36.83 12.82
N THR A 328 24.46 38.02 12.33
CA THR A 328 23.54 39.14 12.21
C THR A 328 22.54 38.81 11.10
N HIS A 329 21.27 38.65 11.48
CA HIS A 329 20.18 38.41 10.53
C HIS A 329 19.60 39.76 10.08
N ASP A 330 19.39 39.94 8.78
CA ASP A 330 18.90 41.18 8.18
C ASP A 330 17.37 41.12 7.98
N PHE A 331 16.64 41.86 8.82
CA PHE A 331 15.19 41.97 8.85
C PHE A 331 14.66 43.20 8.10
N SER A 332 15.40 43.72 7.11
CA SER A 332 14.93 44.82 6.28
C SER A 332 13.70 44.49 5.43
N ASP A 333 12.89 45.51 5.12
CA ASP A 333 11.77 45.38 4.18
C ASP A 333 12.20 44.86 2.81
N ALA A 334 13.45 45.14 2.39
CA ALA A 334 14.01 44.61 1.15
C ALA A 334 14.09 43.08 1.18
N ASN A 335 14.63 42.49 2.25
CA ASN A 335 14.72 41.05 2.42
C ASN A 335 13.34 40.39 2.61
N LYS A 336 12.43 41.05 3.34
CA LYS A 336 11.03 40.60 3.45
C LYS A 336 10.40 40.46 2.06
N ASN A 337 10.55 41.50 1.24
CA ASN A 337 10.01 41.53 -0.12
C ASN A 337 10.66 40.49 -1.02
N GLU A 338 11.97 40.27 -0.91
CA GLU A 338 12.68 39.24 -1.67
C GLU A 338 12.20 37.82 -1.30
N MET A 339 12.07 37.51 -0.01
CA MET A 339 11.53 36.23 0.46
C MET A 339 10.09 35.99 -0.02
N ILE A 340 9.24 37.02 0.06
CA ILE A 340 7.86 36.94 -0.43
C ILE A 340 7.84 36.78 -1.96
N GLN A 341 8.73 37.44 -2.70
CA GLN A 341 8.85 37.30 -4.15
C GLN A 341 9.30 35.89 -4.56
N ILE A 342 10.23 35.27 -3.82
CA ILE A 342 10.63 33.88 -4.04
C ILE A 342 9.43 32.95 -3.88
N ILE A 343 8.63 33.10 -2.83
CA ILE A 343 7.41 32.29 -2.64
C ILE A 343 6.40 32.56 -3.77
N ASN A 344 6.21 33.82 -4.16
CA ASN A 344 5.32 34.16 -5.27
C ASN A 344 5.80 33.60 -6.62
N SER A 345 7.12 33.44 -6.83
CA SER A 345 7.65 32.83 -8.04
C SER A 345 7.35 31.34 -8.14
N VAL A 346 7.20 30.67 -6.99
CA VAL A 346 6.75 29.27 -6.88
C VAL A 346 5.24 29.16 -7.08
N ASP A 347 4.46 30.09 -6.52
CA ASP A 347 2.99 30.15 -6.70
C ASP A 347 2.59 30.54 -8.14
N GLY A 348 3.42 31.33 -8.83
CA GLY A 348 3.17 31.85 -10.18
C GLY A 348 3.58 30.93 -11.32
N ALA A 349 4.07 29.72 -11.03
CA ALA A 349 4.28 28.69 -12.05
C ALA A 349 2.91 28.18 -12.52
N GLU A 350 2.36 28.83 -13.56
CA GLU A 350 1.14 28.36 -14.21
C GLU A 350 1.39 26.96 -14.79
N PHE A 351 0.84 25.96 -14.11
CA PHE A 351 0.81 24.61 -14.63
C PHE A 351 -0.33 24.54 -15.65
N THR A 352 0.02 24.43 -16.94
CA THR A 352 -0.95 24.19 -18.00
C THR A 352 -1.81 22.98 -17.63
N SER A 353 -3.14 23.13 -17.69
CA SER A 353 -4.08 22.08 -17.33
C SER A 353 -3.69 20.76 -17.99
N LEU A 354 -3.76 19.66 -17.24
CA LEU A 354 -3.49 18.31 -17.74
C LEU A 354 -4.63 17.77 -18.62
N GLU A 355 -5.45 18.64 -19.20
CA GLU A 355 -6.67 18.28 -19.93
C GLU A 355 -6.40 17.38 -21.14
N ASP A 356 -5.19 17.45 -21.71
CA ASP A 356 -4.78 16.70 -22.90
C ASP A 356 -3.95 15.44 -22.61
N TRP A 357 -3.91 14.95 -21.36
CA TRP A 357 -3.21 13.70 -21.03
C TRP A 357 -3.89 12.44 -21.59
N ARG A 358 -5.08 12.60 -22.19
CA ARG A 358 -5.87 11.55 -22.88
C ARG A 358 -5.17 10.93 -24.10
N GLN A 359 -4.18 11.61 -24.67
CA GLN A 359 -3.55 11.22 -25.95
C GLN A 359 -2.38 10.24 -25.82
N PHE A 360 -1.99 9.85 -24.61
CA PHE A 360 -0.75 9.10 -24.37
C PHE A 360 -0.86 7.57 -24.40
N SER A 361 -1.97 6.94 -24.80
CA SER A 361 -1.95 5.47 -25.00
C SER A 361 -3.04 4.84 -25.88
N SER A 362 -2.75 3.61 -26.33
CA SER A 362 -3.62 2.73 -27.13
C SER A 362 -4.49 1.75 -26.30
N CYS A 363 -4.40 1.74 -24.97
CA CYS A 363 -5.27 0.96 -24.08
C CYS A 363 -6.09 1.94 -23.22
N GLY A 364 -7.18 2.42 -23.81
CA GLY A 364 -7.75 3.73 -23.51
C GLY A 364 -8.30 3.96 -22.11
N TRP A 365 -8.64 2.96 -21.31
CA TRP A 365 -9.43 3.21 -20.09
C TRP A 365 -8.61 3.07 -18.78
N PHE A 366 -7.69 2.11 -18.66
CA PHE A 366 -6.82 1.94 -17.48
C PHE A 366 -5.83 3.10 -17.37
N ILE A 367 -5.23 3.48 -18.48
CA ILE A 367 -4.35 4.65 -18.53
C ILE A 367 -5.16 5.94 -18.31
N ASN A 368 -6.44 6.00 -18.71
CA ASN A 368 -7.31 7.12 -18.35
C ASN A 368 -7.62 7.16 -16.84
N ALA A 369 -7.86 6.02 -16.19
CA ALA A 369 -8.08 5.96 -14.75
C ALA A 369 -6.80 6.37 -13.98
N ALA A 370 -5.66 5.78 -14.31
CA ALA A 370 -4.37 6.15 -13.74
C ALA A 370 -4.00 7.62 -14.01
N ALA A 371 -4.30 8.15 -15.21
CA ALA A 371 -4.10 9.57 -15.52
C ALA A 371 -5.05 10.48 -14.75
N ASN A 372 -6.30 10.07 -14.52
CA ASN A 372 -7.26 10.83 -13.69
C ASN A 372 -6.84 10.86 -12.22
N VAL A 373 -6.35 9.73 -11.68
CA VAL A 373 -5.83 9.67 -10.30
C VAL A 373 -4.56 10.51 -10.18
N ALA A 374 -3.61 10.36 -11.12
CA ALA A 374 -2.43 11.20 -11.16
C ALA A 374 -2.79 12.68 -11.28
N LYS A 375 -3.80 13.04 -12.10
CA LYS A 375 -4.31 14.40 -12.22
C LYS A 375 -4.86 14.90 -10.88
N GLN A 376 -5.79 14.17 -10.27
CA GLN A 376 -6.41 14.55 -8.99
C GLN A 376 -5.34 14.76 -7.92
N LYS A 377 -4.33 13.90 -7.88
CA LYS A 377 -3.28 13.94 -6.86
C LYS A 377 -2.26 15.04 -7.10
N ILE A 378 -1.98 15.37 -8.36
CA ILE A 378 -1.22 16.57 -8.73
C ILE A 378 -1.99 17.83 -8.31
N GLU A 379 -3.32 17.88 -8.54
CA GLU A 379 -4.18 18.98 -8.09
C GLU A 379 -4.18 19.11 -6.55
N GLU A 380 -4.29 18.00 -5.81
CA GLU A 380 -4.19 17.95 -4.35
C GLU A 380 -2.82 18.45 -3.84
N TYR A 381 -1.72 18.06 -4.49
CA TYR A 381 -0.37 18.55 -4.17
C TYR A 381 -0.25 20.06 -4.36
N TYR A 382 -0.78 20.61 -5.46
CA TYR A 382 -0.75 22.05 -5.68
C TYR A 382 -1.62 22.81 -4.67
N GLU A 383 -2.76 22.25 -4.27
CA GLU A 383 -3.59 22.83 -3.22
C GLU A 383 -2.85 22.84 -1.86
N ALA A 384 -2.17 21.74 -1.53
CA ALA A 384 -1.35 21.64 -0.31
C ALA A 384 -0.16 22.60 -0.32
N LEU A 385 0.55 22.71 -1.45
CA LEU A 385 1.66 23.65 -1.66
C LEU A 385 1.18 25.10 -1.50
N SER A 386 0.02 25.44 -2.07
CA SER A 386 -0.60 26.76 -1.93
C SER A 386 -0.93 27.08 -0.46
N LYS A 387 -1.53 26.14 0.28
CA LYS A 387 -1.81 26.29 1.72
C LYS A 387 -0.52 26.45 2.54
N ALA A 388 0.52 25.68 2.24
CA ALA A 388 1.82 25.78 2.91
C ALA A 388 2.48 27.13 2.64
N ASN A 389 2.49 27.59 1.39
CA ASN A 389 3.02 28.89 0.99
C ASN A 389 2.27 30.05 1.67
N GLN A 390 0.94 29.99 1.76
CA GLN A 390 0.15 30.97 2.52
C GLN A 390 0.56 31.02 3.99
N LYS A 391 0.76 29.86 4.62
CA LYS A 391 1.22 29.76 6.02
C LYS A 391 2.63 30.33 6.20
N CYS A 392 3.54 30.07 5.25
CA CYS A 392 4.90 30.62 5.25
C CYS A 392 4.89 32.15 5.10
N LYS A 393 4.10 32.70 4.17
CA LYS A 393 3.92 34.16 4.02
C LYS A 393 3.40 34.79 5.32
N SER A 394 2.42 34.18 5.95
CA SER A 394 1.87 34.65 7.23
C SER A 394 2.92 34.66 8.36
N LYS A 395 3.73 33.60 8.46
CA LYS A 395 4.83 33.53 9.45
C LYS A 395 5.92 34.57 9.19
N ILE A 396 6.33 34.75 7.92
CA ILE A 396 7.32 35.77 7.54
C ILE A 396 6.81 37.16 7.91
N ASN A 397 5.57 37.48 7.57
CA ASN A 397 4.98 38.77 7.93
C ASN A 397 4.99 38.97 9.45
N THR A 398 4.49 38.00 10.20
CA THR A 398 4.44 38.07 11.67
C THR A 398 5.83 38.28 12.29
N LEU A 399 6.84 37.56 11.79
CA LEU A 399 8.21 37.64 12.29
C LEU A 399 8.83 39.01 12.03
N PHE A 400 8.73 39.52 10.80
CA PHE A 400 9.28 40.84 10.43
C PHE A 400 8.56 41.97 11.16
N ASP A 401 7.23 41.87 11.33
CA ASP A 401 6.46 42.87 12.07
C ASP A 401 6.87 42.88 13.57
N THR A 402 7.06 41.70 14.16
CA THR A 402 7.55 41.56 15.55
C THR A 402 8.95 42.16 15.70
N MET A 403 9.85 41.91 14.75
CA MET A 403 11.21 42.45 14.81
C MET A 403 11.21 43.98 14.66
N SER A 404 10.39 44.52 13.75
CA SER A 404 10.24 45.96 13.58
C SER A 404 9.70 46.63 14.86
N GLU A 405 8.77 45.99 15.57
CA GLU A 405 8.29 46.49 16.86
C GLU A 405 9.42 46.52 17.91
N ILE A 406 10.24 45.46 17.98
CA ILE A 406 11.40 45.39 18.88
C ILE A 406 12.42 46.48 18.55
N GLU A 407 12.73 46.68 17.27
CA GLU A 407 13.66 47.72 16.80
C GLU A 407 13.16 49.13 17.17
N ASN A 408 11.89 49.43 16.91
CA ASN A 408 11.29 50.72 17.24
C ASN A 408 11.32 50.98 18.76
N ASN A 409 10.95 50.00 19.58
CA ASN A 409 10.99 50.12 21.04
C ASN A 409 12.42 50.33 21.55
N THR A 410 13.39 49.65 20.94
CA THR A 410 14.81 49.79 21.28
C THR A 410 15.35 51.17 20.87
N ALA A 411 14.97 51.67 19.69
CA ALA A 411 15.35 52.99 19.20
C ALA A 411 14.80 54.10 20.09
N ILE A 412 13.52 54.03 20.48
CA ILE A 412 12.90 54.95 21.45
C ILE A 412 13.68 54.96 22.76
N THR A 413 13.98 53.76 23.29
CA THR A 413 14.76 53.64 24.54
C THR A 413 16.15 54.26 24.42
N PHE A 414 16.81 54.08 23.28
CA PHE A 414 18.13 54.66 23.02
C PHE A 414 18.07 56.18 22.89
N GLU A 415 17.06 56.72 22.21
CA GLU A 415 16.83 58.16 22.08
C GLU A 415 16.56 58.80 23.45
N ASP A 416 15.78 58.15 24.31
CA ASP A 416 15.56 58.56 25.70
C ASP A 416 16.87 58.60 26.49
N ILE A 417 17.71 57.56 26.38
CA ILE A 417 19.03 57.50 27.02
C ILE A 417 19.93 58.65 26.53
N VAL A 418 20.00 58.87 25.22
CA VAL A 418 20.81 59.93 24.61
C VAL A 418 20.33 61.30 25.08
N THR A 419 19.02 61.54 25.10
CA THR A 419 18.41 62.78 25.57
C THR A 419 18.75 63.03 27.04
N ASN A 420 18.63 62.00 27.89
CA ASN A 420 19.00 62.08 29.31
C ASN A 420 20.49 62.40 29.50
N LEU A 421 21.38 61.76 28.73
CA LEU A 421 22.82 62.04 28.78
C LEU A 421 23.14 63.48 28.34
N GLN A 422 22.44 64.02 27.33
CA GLN A 422 22.60 65.41 26.90
C GLN A 422 22.14 66.40 27.98
N GLN A 423 21.04 66.11 28.68
CA GLN A 423 20.56 66.92 29.80
C GLN A 423 21.54 66.92 30.97
N ILE A 424 22.09 65.76 31.32
CA ILE A 424 23.14 65.63 32.35
C ILE A 424 24.38 66.45 31.96
N LYS A 425 24.84 66.32 30.72
CA LYS A 425 25.97 67.09 30.19
C LYS A 425 25.73 68.60 30.32
N THR A 426 24.57 69.07 29.87
CA THR A 426 24.20 70.50 29.95
C THR A 426 24.17 71.00 31.39
N SER A 427 23.67 70.18 32.32
CA SER A 427 23.64 70.52 33.75
C SER A 427 25.04 70.62 34.36
N LEU A 428 25.94 69.71 33.99
CA LEU A 428 27.35 69.74 34.42
C LEU A 428 28.09 70.97 33.86
N GLU A 429 27.86 71.31 32.58
CA GLU A 429 28.43 72.51 31.96
C GLU A 429 27.97 73.79 32.67
N ASN A 430 26.67 73.88 33.01
CA ASN A 430 26.12 75.01 33.75
C ASN A 430 26.69 75.12 35.18
N ASP A 431 26.81 74.02 35.92
CA ASP A 431 27.43 74.02 37.26
C ASP A 431 28.90 74.45 37.20
N PHE A 432 29.63 73.96 36.18
CA PHE A 432 31.02 74.36 35.96
C PHE A 432 31.16 75.87 35.68
N ILE A 433 30.31 76.43 34.80
CA ILE A 433 30.28 77.87 34.50
C ILE A 433 29.92 78.68 35.76
N TYR A 434 28.93 78.23 36.54
CA TYR A 434 28.55 78.88 37.79
C TYR A 434 29.72 78.92 38.78
N ARG A 435 30.41 77.80 38.99
CA ARG A 435 31.58 77.72 39.88
C ARG A 435 32.75 78.60 39.44
N ILE A 436 32.92 78.83 38.13
CA ILE A 436 33.93 79.76 37.60
C ILE A 436 33.54 81.22 37.86
N ARG A 437 32.25 81.58 37.79
CA ARG A 437 31.78 82.96 38.01
C ARG A 437 31.70 83.39 39.48
N VAL A 438 31.66 82.43 40.41
CA VAL A 438 31.56 82.66 41.87
C VAL A 438 32.95 82.71 42.54
N LYS A 439 34.02 82.45 41.79
CA LYS A 439 35.41 82.75 42.18
C LYS A 439 35.83 84.09 41.57
#